data_AF-A0A090QP48-F1
#
_entry.id   AF-A0A090QP48-F1
#
_cell.length_a   1.000
_cell.length_b   1.000
_cell.length_c   1.000
_cell.angle_alpha   90.00
_cell.angle_beta   90.00
_cell.angle_gamma   90.00
#
_symmetry.space_group_name_H-M   'P 1'
#
loop_
_entity.id
_entity.type
_entity.pdbx_description
1 polymer ?
#
loop_
_entity_poly.entity_id
_entity_poly.type
_entity_poly.pdbx_seq_one_letter_code
_entity_poly.pdbx_strand_id
1 'polypeptide(L)'
;MGHVGSYDEDVPYDVVRINSGMLILRKKRKDLLNDFYAKLISSPLFQKEVETKRTGSAQPQLPAKILKEFLIPVPPLEEQKEIVRLVDQYFAFADTIEAQVKKAQAKVDKLTQSILAKAFRGELVAQDPNDEPADKLLERIAQARKEAEALAKAAKKAGTVKKKAAKKASA
;
A
#
# COMPACT_ATOMS: atom_id res chain seq x y z
N MET A 1 13.12 -6.57 12.83
CA MET A 1 14.55 -6.30 12.57
C MET A 1 15.05 -7.20 11.42
N GLY A 2 14.74 -6.88 10.17
CA GLY A 2 15.32 -7.53 8.97
C GLY A 2 15.62 -9.04 9.09
N HIS A 3 16.89 -9.40 8.91
CA HIS A 3 17.42 -10.77 8.93
C HIS A 3 18.00 -11.22 10.29
N VAL A 4 17.72 -10.48 11.37
CA VAL A 4 18.34 -10.70 12.69
C VAL A 4 17.25 -10.93 13.74
N GLY A 5 17.41 -12.00 14.52
CA GLY A 5 16.56 -12.31 15.67
C GLY A 5 17.40 -12.51 16.93
N SER A 6 16.86 -12.09 18.07
CA SER A 6 17.36 -12.45 19.40
C SER A 6 16.47 -13.51 20.03
N TYR A 7 17.04 -14.36 20.87
CA TYR A 7 16.32 -15.34 21.68
C TYR A 7 16.96 -15.39 23.06
N ASP A 8 16.15 -15.72 24.08
CA ASP A 8 16.59 -15.79 25.46
C ASP A 8 17.30 -17.12 25.78
N GLU A 9 18.07 -17.17 26.87
CA GLU A 9 18.74 -18.39 27.34
C GLU A 9 17.74 -19.48 27.75
N ASP A 10 16.50 -19.09 28.07
CA ASP A 10 15.42 -20.00 28.47
C ASP A 10 14.90 -20.86 27.32
N VAL A 11 15.32 -20.61 26.07
CA VAL A 11 14.89 -21.39 24.92
C VAL A 11 15.61 -22.74 24.90
N PRO A 12 14.90 -23.87 25.06
CA PRO A 12 15.52 -25.19 25.11
C PRO A 12 16.22 -25.55 23.78
N TYR A 13 17.39 -26.16 23.85
CA TYR A 13 18.20 -26.47 22.66
C TYR A 13 17.49 -27.44 21.69
N ASP A 14 16.61 -28.30 22.20
CA ASP A 14 15.81 -29.28 21.47
C ASP A 14 14.71 -28.67 20.60
N VAL A 15 14.30 -27.41 20.86
CA VAL A 15 13.27 -26.73 20.06
C VAL A 15 13.86 -25.77 19.01
N VAL A 16 15.14 -25.42 19.10
CA VAL A 16 15.76 -24.47 18.16
C VAL A 16 16.29 -25.18 16.92
N ARG A 17 15.58 -24.99 15.80
CA ARG A 17 16.07 -25.39 14.46
C ARG A 17 16.36 -24.14 13.64
N ILE A 18 17.61 -24.00 13.19
CA ILE A 18 18.00 -22.99 12.20
C ILE A 18 18.19 -23.65 10.83
N ASN A 19 17.90 -22.91 9.75
CA ASN A 19 18.16 -23.39 8.40
C ASN A 19 19.66 -23.25 8.04
N SER A 20 20.07 -23.84 6.91
CA SER A 20 21.46 -23.79 6.43
C SER A 20 21.97 -22.38 6.07
N GLY A 21 21.07 -21.41 5.92
CA GLY A 21 21.40 -20.01 5.63
C GLY A 21 21.53 -19.11 6.86
N MET A 22 21.32 -19.65 8.06
CA MET A 22 21.36 -18.90 9.31
C MET A 22 22.63 -19.19 10.11
N LEU A 23 23.06 -18.20 10.89
CA LEU A 23 24.20 -18.30 11.80
C LEU A 23 23.77 -17.87 13.20
N ILE A 24 24.16 -18.66 14.20
CA ILE A 24 23.98 -18.30 15.60
C ILE A 24 25.23 -17.57 16.07
N LEU A 25 25.05 -16.31 16.47
CA LEU A 25 26.09 -15.50 17.08
C LEU A 25 25.87 -15.45 18.59
N ARG A 26 26.73 -16.15 19.33
CA ARG A 26 26.72 -16.12 20.80
C ARG A 26 27.78 -15.17 21.30
N LYS A 27 27.38 -14.15 22.07
CA LYS A 27 28.34 -13.28 22.76
C LYS A 27 29.06 -14.07 23.85
N LYS A 28 30.38 -13.93 23.94
CA LYS A 28 31.18 -14.45 25.06
C LYS A 28 31.44 -13.40 26.15
N ARG A 29 31.32 -12.11 25.79
CA ARG A 29 31.57 -10.98 26.68
C ARG A 29 30.36 -10.67 27.56
N LYS A 30 30.63 -10.34 28.82
CA LYS A 30 29.62 -9.94 29.81
C LYS A 30 29.33 -8.43 29.76
N ASP A 31 30.31 -7.64 29.34
CA ASP A 31 30.28 -6.19 29.09
C ASP A 31 29.59 -5.82 27.77
N LEU A 32 28.88 -6.76 27.13
CA LEU A 32 28.13 -6.51 25.90
C LEU A 32 26.66 -6.88 26.14
N LEU A 33 25.77 -5.92 26.00
CA LEU A 33 24.32 -6.13 26.12
C LEU A 33 23.76 -6.82 24.88
N ASN A 34 22.81 -7.74 25.08
CA ASN A 34 22.16 -8.47 23.98
C ASN A 34 21.42 -7.52 23.03
N ASP A 35 20.65 -6.58 23.58
CA ASP A 35 19.85 -5.64 22.77
C ASP A 35 20.73 -4.69 21.97
N PHE A 36 21.82 -4.22 22.57
CA PHE A 36 22.82 -3.41 21.86
C PHE A 36 23.46 -4.22 20.73
N TYR A 37 23.88 -5.45 21.01
CA TYR A 37 24.50 -6.31 20.00
C TYR A 37 23.57 -6.63 18.83
N ALA A 38 22.29 -6.90 19.11
CA ALA A 38 21.26 -7.13 18.09
C ALA A 38 21.04 -5.89 17.20
N LYS A 39 20.97 -4.70 17.82
CA LYS A 39 20.88 -3.41 17.10
C LYS A 39 22.14 -3.12 16.28
N LEU A 40 23.32 -3.44 16.80
CA LEU A 40 24.60 -3.26 16.12
C LEU A 40 24.72 -4.14 14.87
N ILE A 41 24.37 -5.43 14.96
CA ILE A 41 24.39 -6.34 13.81
C ILE A 41 23.36 -5.90 12.76
N SER A 42 22.23 -5.36 13.21
CA SER A 42 21.18 -4.84 12.32
C SER A 42 21.52 -3.46 11.74
N SER A 43 22.61 -2.83 12.18
CA SER A 43 22.98 -1.48 11.76
C SER A 43 23.48 -1.46 10.31
N PRO A 44 23.29 -0.34 9.59
CA PRO A 44 23.81 -0.19 8.24
C PRO A 44 25.34 -0.37 8.14
N LEU A 45 26.07 0.01 9.19
CA LEU A 45 27.53 -0.14 9.25
C LEU A 45 27.93 -1.61 9.16
N PHE A 46 27.31 -2.46 9.99
CA PHE A 46 27.59 -3.89 10.00
C PHE A 46 27.11 -4.56 8.72
N GLN A 47 25.93 -4.20 8.22
CA GLN A 47 25.40 -4.75 6.96
C GLN A 47 26.29 -4.41 5.76
N LYS A 48 26.85 -3.19 5.72
CA LYS A 48 27.80 -2.80 4.67
C LYS A 48 29.09 -3.62 4.72
N GLU A 49 29.64 -3.90 5.91
CA GLU A 49 30.78 -4.81 6.03
C GLU A 49 30.42 -6.24 5.59
N VAL A 50 29.23 -6.72 5.93
CA VAL A 50 28.75 -8.03 5.47
C VAL A 50 28.65 -8.07 3.94
N GLU A 51 28.07 -7.05 3.33
CA GLU A 51 27.92 -6.97 1.86
C GLU A 51 29.27 -6.94 1.15
N THR A 52 30.22 -6.13 1.62
CA THR A 52 31.55 -6.04 0.99
C THR A 52 32.36 -7.32 1.08
N LYS A 53 32.15 -8.14 2.13
CA LYS A 53 32.88 -9.40 2.32
C LYS A 53 32.08 -10.65 1.93
N ARG A 54 30.86 -10.51 1.39
CA ARG A 54 30.09 -11.64 0.83
C ARG A 54 30.80 -12.18 -0.41
N THR A 55 30.87 -13.50 -0.51
CA THR A 55 31.50 -14.19 -1.63
C THR A 55 30.49 -15.08 -2.35
N GLY A 56 30.71 -15.28 -3.65
CA GLY A 56 29.83 -16.07 -4.53
C GLY A 56 28.85 -15.22 -5.35
N SER A 57 28.82 -15.44 -6.67
CA SER A 57 28.00 -14.69 -7.63
C SER A 57 26.55 -15.16 -7.70
N ALA A 58 26.29 -16.46 -7.56
CA ALA A 58 24.95 -17.06 -7.70
C ALA A 58 24.23 -17.31 -6.36
N GLN A 59 24.98 -17.65 -5.31
CA GLN A 59 24.48 -17.76 -3.94
C GLN A 59 25.46 -17.04 -3.01
N PRO A 60 25.29 -15.73 -2.82
CA PRO A 60 26.22 -14.98 -2.00
C PRO A 60 26.05 -15.42 -0.54
N GLN A 61 27.06 -16.05 0.03
CA GLN A 61 27.07 -16.52 1.42
C GLN A 61 28.14 -15.79 2.22
N LEU A 62 27.93 -15.68 3.53
CA LEU A 62 28.93 -15.15 4.44
C LEU A 62 29.51 -16.29 5.28
N PRO A 63 30.74 -16.76 4.98
CA PRO A 63 31.40 -17.77 5.80
C PRO A 63 31.55 -17.30 7.25
N ALA A 64 31.22 -18.15 8.22
CA ALA A 64 31.30 -17.83 9.64
C ALA A 64 32.71 -17.43 10.13
N LYS A 65 33.76 -17.80 9.38
CA LYS A 65 35.15 -17.39 9.67
C LYS A 65 35.35 -15.89 9.47
N ILE A 66 34.79 -15.33 8.39
CA ILE A 66 34.91 -13.92 8.02
C ILE A 66 34.25 -13.03 9.08
N LEU A 67 33.12 -13.46 9.66
CA LEU A 67 32.45 -12.74 10.74
C LEU A 67 33.31 -12.55 12.00
N LYS A 68 34.28 -13.45 12.24
CA LYS A 68 35.18 -13.32 13.40
C LYS A 68 36.24 -12.23 13.23
N GLU A 69 36.46 -11.79 12.00
CA GLU A 69 37.44 -10.75 11.67
C GLU A 69 36.85 -9.34 11.78
N PHE A 70 35.54 -9.22 12.03
CA PHE A 70 34.85 -7.93 12.09
C PHE A 70 35.23 -7.24 13.39
N LEU A 71 35.81 -6.05 13.26
CA LEU A 71 36.17 -5.22 14.41
C LEU A 71 34.98 -4.33 14.75
N ILE A 72 34.32 -4.63 15.86
CA ILE A 72 33.21 -3.84 16.35
C ILE A 72 33.63 -2.94 17.51
N PRO A 73 33.35 -1.63 17.46
CA PRO A 73 33.55 -0.77 18.62
C PRO A 73 32.52 -1.16 19.68
N VAL A 74 32.98 -1.41 20.91
CA VAL A 74 32.08 -1.70 22.03
C VAL A 74 32.24 -0.63 23.10
N PRO A 75 31.26 0.28 23.22
CA PRO A 75 31.30 1.34 24.21
C PRO A 75 31.05 0.79 25.62
N PRO A 76 31.24 1.61 26.68
CA PRO A 76 30.89 1.25 28.05
C PRO A 76 29.41 0.84 28.20
N LEU A 77 29.10 0.05 29.23
CA LEU A 77 27.75 -0.49 29.45
C LEU A 77 26.66 0.59 29.53
N GLU A 78 26.94 1.73 30.17
CA GLU A 78 25.97 2.82 30.28
C GLU A 78 25.67 3.46 28.92
N GLU A 79 26.69 3.65 28.07
CA GLU A 79 26.50 4.12 26.70
C GLU A 79 25.73 3.10 25.86
N GLN A 80 25.98 1.80 26.03
CA GLN A 80 25.20 0.77 25.34
C GLN A 80 23.71 0.85 25.70
N LYS A 81 23.38 1.02 26.99
CA LYS A 81 21.98 1.20 27.44
C LYS A 81 21.36 2.44 26.83
N GLU A 82 22.08 3.57 26.82
CA GLU A 82 21.57 4.83 26.29
C GLU A 82 21.35 4.75 24.77
N ILE A 83 22.26 4.12 24.03
CA ILE A 83 22.09 3.85 22.60
C ILE A 83 20.84 2.99 22.36
N VAL A 84 20.67 1.90 23.11
CA VAL A 84 19.49 1.03 23.00
C VAL A 84 18.21 1.84 23.24
N ARG A 85 18.17 2.62 24.33
CA ARG A 85 17.03 3.46 24.72
C ARG A 85 16.66 4.45 23.61
N LEU A 86 17.65 5.16 23.06
CA LEU A 86 17.44 6.14 22.00
C LEU A 86 16.93 5.48 20.72
N VAL A 87 17.56 4.38 20.32
CA VAL A 87 17.15 3.63 19.11
C VAL A 87 15.70 3.15 19.25
N ASP A 88 15.33 2.57 20.39
CA ASP A 88 13.96 2.10 20.64
C ASP A 88 12.96 3.26 20.66
N GLN A 89 13.34 4.40 21.24
CA GLN A 89 12.52 5.62 21.22
C GLN A 89 12.28 6.10 19.78
N TYR A 90 13.30 6.11 18.93
CA TYR A 90 13.17 6.54 17.53
C TYR A 90 12.32 5.57 16.71
N PHE A 91 12.45 4.26 16.92
CA PHE A 91 11.58 3.29 16.24
C PHE A 91 10.12 3.45 16.67
N ALA A 92 9.84 3.60 17.97
CA ALA A 92 8.48 3.84 18.45
C ALA A 92 7.87 5.15 17.89
N PHE A 93 8.71 6.18 17.73
CA PHE A 93 8.28 7.42 17.09
C PHE A 93 7.96 7.22 15.59
N ALA A 94 8.79 6.47 14.87
CA ALA A 94 8.55 6.12 13.47
C ALA A 94 7.23 5.34 13.31
N ASP A 95 6.99 4.32 14.14
CA ASP A 95 5.75 3.54 14.15
C ASP A 95 4.51 4.43 14.35
N THR A 96 4.64 5.43 15.23
CA THR A 96 3.58 6.40 15.50
C THR A 96 3.29 7.26 14.26
N ILE A 97 4.32 7.73 13.56
CA ILE A 97 4.17 8.49 12.32
C ILE A 97 3.51 7.64 11.23
N GLU A 98 3.97 6.40 11.04
CA GLU A 98 3.38 5.48 10.05
C GLU A 98 1.89 5.25 10.32
N ALA A 99 1.52 5.03 11.59
CA ALA A 99 0.14 4.87 12.00
C ALA A 99 -0.70 6.14 11.73
N GLN A 100 -0.14 7.32 11.99
CA GLN A 100 -0.82 8.60 11.70
C GLN A 100 -1.04 8.81 10.20
N VAL A 101 -0.03 8.54 9.38
CA VAL A 101 -0.12 8.65 7.91
C VAL A 101 -1.19 7.68 7.38
N LYS A 102 -1.19 6.43 7.84
CA LYS A 102 -2.20 5.44 7.43
C LYS A 102 -3.61 5.88 7.81
N LYS A 103 -3.78 6.44 9.01
CA LYS A 103 -5.08 6.98 9.47
C LYS A 103 -5.51 8.20 8.65
N ALA A 104 -4.57 9.08 8.30
CA ALA A 104 -4.86 10.24 7.46
C ALA A 104 -5.28 9.82 6.04
N GLN A 105 -4.57 8.86 5.44
CA GLN A 105 -4.93 8.31 4.13
C GLN A 105 -6.36 7.75 4.12
N ALA A 106 -6.71 6.92 5.10
CA ALA A 106 -8.06 6.36 5.20
C ALA A 106 -9.15 7.44 5.36
N LYS A 107 -8.83 8.56 6.02
CA LYS A 107 -9.76 9.70 6.13
C LYS A 107 -9.93 10.42 4.79
N VAL A 108 -8.85 10.63 4.03
CA VAL A 108 -8.91 11.23 2.70
C VAL A 108 -9.75 10.39 1.75
N ASP A 109 -9.55 9.07 1.75
CA ASP A 109 -10.33 8.17 0.91
C ASP A 109 -11.82 8.25 1.25
N LYS A 110 -12.16 8.22 2.55
CA LYS A 110 -13.55 8.34 3.03
C LYS A 110 -14.17 9.71 2.69
N LEU A 111 -13.41 10.79 2.87
CA LEU A 111 -13.88 12.14 2.54
C LEU A 111 -14.15 12.27 1.04
N THR A 112 -13.28 11.74 0.20
CA THR A 112 -13.44 11.73 -1.26
C THR A 112 -14.72 11.00 -1.66
N GLN A 113 -14.96 9.81 -1.10
CA GLN A 113 -16.21 9.07 -1.33
C GLN A 113 -17.44 9.84 -0.85
N SER A 114 -17.37 10.50 0.31
CA SER A 114 -18.47 11.30 0.83
C SER A 114 -18.76 12.54 -0.03
N ILE A 115 -17.73 13.21 -0.54
CA ILE A 115 -17.89 14.37 -1.43
C ILE A 115 -18.50 13.92 -2.75
N LEU A 116 -18.01 12.84 -3.36
CA LEU A 116 -18.58 12.29 -4.59
C LEU A 116 -20.05 11.89 -4.39
N ALA A 117 -20.37 11.21 -3.28
CA ALA A 117 -21.75 10.85 -2.96
C ALA A 117 -22.65 12.09 -2.83
N LYS A 118 -22.18 13.14 -2.16
CA LYS A 118 -22.91 14.42 -2.06
C LYS A 118 -23.02 15.13 -3.42
N ALA A 119 -21.99 15.05 -4.26
CA ALA A 119 -21.99 15.61 -5.61
C ALA A 119 -23.06 14.95 -6.49
N PHE A 120 -23.09 13.61 -6.50
CA PHE A 120 -24.08 12.84 -7.27
C PHE A 120 -25.52 13.06 -6.77
N ARG A 121 -25.71 13.35 -5.48
CA ARG A 121 -27.03 13.73 -4.93
C ARG A 121 -27.38 15.21 -5.13
N GLY A 122 -26.48 16.01 -5.70
CA GLY A 122 -26.71 17.46 -5.88
C GLY A 122 -26.69 18.27 -4.59
N GLU A 123 -26.14 17.72 -3.50
CA GLU A 123 -26.13 18.31 -2.15
C GLU A 123 -24.91 19.23 -1.91
N LEU A 124 -24.06 19.44 -2.92
CA LEU A 124 -22.88 20.31 -2.81
C LEU A 124 -23.17 21.79 -3.02
N VAL A 125 -24.39 22.13 -3.48
CA VAL A 125 -24.83 23.50 -3.75
C VAL A 125 -26.21 23.68 -3.10
N ALA A 126 -26.56 24.91 -2.72
CA ALA A 126 -27.90 25.21 -2.23
C ALA A 126 -28.95 24.85 -3.29
N GLN A 127 -29.93 24.05 -2.91
CA GLN A 127 -31.06 23.65 -3.75
C GLN A 127 -32.14 24.74 -3.70
N ASP A 128 -32.65 25.17 -4.86
CA ASP A 128 -33.82 26.05 -4.91
C ASP A 128 -35.08 25.20 -4.70
N PRO A 129 -35.94 25.51 -3.71
CA PRO A 129 -37.20 24.79 -3.51
C PRO A 129 -38.15 24.81 -4.72
N ASN A 130 -37.94 25.75 -5.65
CA ASN A 130 -38.72 25.87 -6.88
C ASN A 130 -38.11 25.09 -8.06
N ASP A 131 -36.96 24.42 -7.89
CA ASP A 131 -36.39 23.59 -8.95
C ASP A 131 -37.36 22.47 -9.34
N GLU A 132 -37.57 22.31 -10.64
CA GLU A 132 -38.42 21.23 -11.15
C GLU A 132 -37.74 19.87 -10.89
N PRO A 133 -38.45 18.87 -10.33
CA PRO A 133 -37.87 17.56 -10.11
C PRO A 133 -37.47 16.90 -11.44
N ALA A 134 -36.31 16.26 -11.44
CA ALA A 134 -35.72 15.62 -12.63
C ALA A 134 -36.65 14.61 -13.31
N ASP A 135 -37.56 13.99 -12.56
CA ASP A 135 -38.56 13.04 -13.06
C ASP A 135 -39.44 13.65 -14.17
N LYS A 136 -39.85 14.92 -14.01
CA LYS A 136 -40.66 15.61 -15.04
C LYS A 136 -39.88 15.87 -16.32
N LEU A 137 -38.58 16.15 -16.22
CA LEU A 137 -37.72 16.29 -17.39
C LEU A 137 -37.54 14.93 -18.09
N LEU A 138 -37.38 13.84 -17.34
CA LEU A 138 -37.27 12.49 -17.88
C LEU A 138 -38.54 12.04 -18.62
N GLU A 139 -39.73 12.34 -18.09
CA GLU A 139 -41.00 12.10 -18.76
C GLU A 139 -41.09 12.86 -20.09
N ARG A 140 -40.72 14.14 -20.12
CA ARG A 140 -40.68 14.95 -21.35
C ARG A 140 -39.71 14.39 -22.39
N ILE A 141 -38.51 13.96 -21.96
CA ILE A 141 -37.52 13.34 -22.85
C ILE A 141 -38.05 12.00 -23.41
N ALA A 142 -38.68 11.19 -22.58
CA ALA A 142 -39.26 9.90 -23.00
C ALA A 142 -40.39 10.10 -24.01
N GLN A 143 -41.26 11.07 -23.77
CA GLN A 143 -42.35 11.43 -24.68
C GLN A 143 -41.81 11.95 -26.02
N ALA A 144 -40.88 12.90 -25.98
CA ALA A 144 -40.24 13.45 -27.19
C ALA A 144 -39.52 12.37 -28.02
N ARG A 145 -38.86 11.39 -27.37
CA ARG A 145 -38.23 10.26 -28.07
C ARG A 145 -39.26 9.36 -28.76
N LYS A 146 -40.39 9.05 -28.11
CA LYS A 146 -41.48 8.26 -28.71
C LYS A 146 -42.06 8.96 -29.94
N GLU A 147 -42.30 10.25 -29.85
CA GLU A 147 -42.83 11.06 -30.95
C GLU A 147 -41.83 11.13 -32.12
N ALA A 148 -40.55 11.37 -31.84
CA ALA A 148 -39.50 11.36 -32.85
C ALA A 148 -39.36 9.98 -33.53
N GLU A 149 -39.48 8.88 -32.77
CA GLU A 149 -39.44 7.53 -33.33
C GLU A 149 -40.67 7.23 -34.19
N ALA A 150 -41.85 7.69 -33.78
CA ALA A 150 -43.08 7.58 -34.55
C ALA A 150 -43.00 8.37 -35.86
N LEU A 151 -42.49 9.60 -35.81
CA LEU A 151 -42.22 10.44 -36.98
C LEU A 151 -41.18 9.81 -37.91
N ALA A 152 -40.10 9.23 -37.37
CA ALA A 152 -39.10 8.52 -38.16
C ALA A 152 -39.66 7.27 -38.83
N LYS A 153 -40.53 6.50 -38.15
CA LYS A 153 -41.24 5.35 -38.73
C LYS A 153 -42.25 5.79 -39.80
N ALA A 154 -42.96 6.90 -39.59
CA ALA A 154 -43.90 7.47 -40.56
C ALA A 154 -43.18 7.98 -41.82
N ALA A 155 -42.03 8.67 -41.66
CA ALA A 155 -41.20 9.12 -42.78
C ALA A 155 -40.64 7.94 -43.60
N LYS A 156 -40.20 6.86 -42.95
CA LYS A 156 -39.77 5.62 -43.63
C LYS A 156 -40.92 4.96 -44.40
N LYS A 157 -42.14 4.95 -43.85
CA LYS A 157 -43.36 4.45 -44.53
C LYS A 157 -43.77 5.34 -45.72
N ALA A 158 -43.73 6.66 -45.58
CA ALA A 158 -44.04 7.59 -46.66
C ALA A 158 -43.04 7.50 -47.83
N GLY A 159 -41.74 7.31 -47.52
CA GLY A 159 -40.70 7.10 -48.53
C GLY A 159 -40.85 5.78 -49.29
N THR A 160 -41.30 4.71 -48.63
CA THR A 160 -41.57 3.41 -49.28
C THR A 160 -42.84 3.44 -50.13
N VAL A 161 -43.89 4.17 -49.71
CA VAL A 161 -45.10 4.37 -50.51
C VAL A 161 -44.83 5.21 -51.75
N LYS A 162 -44.05 6.31 -51.64
CA LYS A 162 -43.63 7.11 -52.82
C LYS A 162 -42.78 6.30 -53.82
N LYS A 163 -41.85 5.45 -53.35
CA LYS A 163 -41.09 4.54 -54.23
C LYS A 163 -41.98 3.53 -54.95
N LYS A 164 -43.04 3.03 -54.29
CA LYS A 164 -43.98 2.05 -54.87
C LYS A 164 -44.93 2.70 -55.89
N ALA A 165 -45.33 3.96 -55.67
CA ALA A 165 -46.14 4.74 -56.61
C ALA A 165 -45.35 5.15 -57.86
N ALA A 166 -44.10 5.59 -57.70
CA ALA A 166 -43.22 5.95 -58.83
C ALA A 166 -42.93 4.75 -59.76
N LYS A 167 -42.82 3.53 -59.21
CA LYS A 167 -42.63 2.30 -59.99
C LYS A 167 -43.88 1.84 -60.75
N LYS A 168 -45.07 2.32 -60.36
CA LYS A 168 -46.36 1.98 -61.01
C LYS A 168 -46.77 2.98 -62.09
N ALA A 169 -46.15 4.17 -62.12
CA ALA A 169 -46.35 5.19 -63.13
C ALA A 169 -45.35 5.11 -64.29
N SER A 170 -44.34 4.22 -64.19
CA SER A 170 -43.32 3.98 -65.23
C SER A 170 -43.50 2.60 -65.91
N ALA A 171 -44.66 1.99 -65.77
CA ALA A 171 -45.06 0.73 -66.40
C ALA A 171 -46.43 0.96 -67.06
#